data_AF-A0A523ZE13-F1
#
_entry.id   AF-A0A523ZE13-F1
#
_cell.length_a   1.000
_cell.length_b   1.000
_cell.length_c   1.000
_cell.angle_alpha   90.00
_cell.angle_beta   90.00
_cell.angle_gamma   90.00
#
_symmetry.space_group_name_H-M   'P 1'
#
loop_
_entity.id
_entity.type
_entity.pdbx_description
1 polymer ?
#
loop_
_entity_poly.entity_id
_entity_poly.type
_entity_poly.pdbx_seq_one_letter_code
_entity_poly.pdbx_strand_id
1 'polypeptide(L)' 'MSIPEWLKGMLKEGRYRSVYEMSHALNVPQPTVHRWLTGQTTPSAPYCWKLAEATGTPVQDVMRMAYGDGEGSGEGGSR' A
#
# COMPACT_ATOMS: atom_id res chain seq x y z
N MET A 1 -0.41 -9.17 -6.11
CA MET A 1 -1.37 -8.39 -5.30
C MET A 1 -0.78 -7.00 -5.13
N SER A 2 -1.58 -5.96 -5.33
CA SER A 2 -1.16 -4.56 -5.19
C SER A 2 -1.56 -3.95 -3.84
N ILE A 3 -0.94 -2.84 -3.44
CA ILE A 3 -1.32 -2.10 -2.22
C ILE A 3 -2.83 -1.76 -2.17
N PRO A 4 -3.46 -1.23 -3.24
CA PRO A 4 -4.90 -0.94 -3.21
C PRO A 4 -5.75 -2.19 -2.92
N GLU A 5 -5.44 -3.31 -3.56
CA GLU A 5 -6.17 -4.58 -3.38
C GLU A 5 -5.98 -5.14 -1.96
N TRP A 6 -4.75 -5.08 -1.46
CA TRP A 6 -4.40 -5.56 -0.13
C TRP A 6 -5.11 -4.76 0.97
N LEU A 7 -5.10 -3.42 0.89
CA LEU A 7 -5.81 -2.58 1.85
C LEU A 7 -7.33 -2.77 1.78
N LYS A 8 -7.89 -2.92 0.58
CA LYS A 8 -9.32 -3.27 0.40
C LYS A 8 -9.65 -4.63 1.00
N GLY A 9 -8.75 -5.60 0.87
CA GLY A 9 -8.85 -6.92 1.50
C GLY A 9 -9.03 -6.80 3.01
N MET A 10 -8.18 -6.01 3.68
CA MET A 10 -8.28 -5.81 5.14
C MET A 10 -9.61 -5.20 5.60
N LEU A 11 -10.18 -4.29 4.81
CA LEU A 11 -11.51 -3.72 5.10
C LEU A 11 -12.59 -4.78 4.94
N LYS A 12 -12.51 -5.59 3.87
CA LYS A 12 -13.47 -6.66 3.59
C LYS A 12 -13.41 -7.79 4.63
N GLU A 13 -12.22 -8.11 5.12
CA GLU A 13 -11.98 -9.12 6.17
C GLU A 13 -12.37 -8.63 7.57
N GLY A 14 -12.71 -7.34 7.72
CA GLY A 14 -13.08 -6.76 9.01
C GLY A 14 -11.89 -6.51 9.95
N ARG A 15 -10.65 -6.59 9.44
CA ARG A 15 -9.44 -6.21 10.19
C ARG A 15 -9.46 -4.74 10.59
N TYR A 16 -10.10 -3.91 9.77
CA TYR A 16 -10.51 -2.55 10.10
C TYR A 16 -11.97 -2.36 9.70
N ARG A 17 -12.74 -1.67 10.53
CA ARG A 17 -14.17 -1.39 10.29
C ARG A 17 -14.38 -0.25 9.31
N SER A 18 -13.38 0.61 9.14
CA SER A 18 -13.46 1.77 8.24
C SER A 18 -12.09 2.28 7.80
N VAL A 19 -12.08 3.11 6.75
CA VAL A 19 -10.86 3.84 6.31
C VAL A 19 -10.35 4.77 7.41
N TYR A 20 -11.23 5.34 8.23
CA TYR A 20 -10.86 6.17 9.37
C TYR A 20 -10.08 5.38 10.41
N GLU A 21 -10.60 4.22 10.84
CA GLU A 21 -9.91 3.34 11.79
C GLU A 21 -8.56 2.87 11.26
N MET A 22 -8.51 2.45 9.99
CA MET A 22 -7.26 2.09 9.33
C MET A 22 -6.26 3.25 9.34
N SER A 23 -6.70 4.47 9.03
CA SER A 23 -5.81 5.65 9.05
C SER A 23 -5.25 5.96 10.43
N HIS A 24 -6.06 5.79 11.48
CA HIS A 24 -5.63 5.92 12.86
C HIS A 24 -4.65 4.83 13.27
N ALA A 25 -4.94 3.57 12.94
CA ALA A 25 -4.06 2.44 13.25
C ALA A 25 -2.70 2.56 12.55
N LEU A 26 -2.66 3.06 11.32
CA LEU A 26 -1.44 3.28 10.55
C LEU A 26 -0.70 4.57 10.93
N ASN A 27 -1.33 5.45 11.71
CA ASN A 27 -0.87 6.81 11.96
C ASN A 27 -0.51 7.55 10.65
N VAL A 28 -1.44 7.50 9.70
CA VAL A 28 -1.37 8.12 8.37
C VAL A 28 -2.62 8.97 8.16
N PRO A 29 -2.52 10.17 7.58
CA PRO A 29 -3.71 10.96 7.27
C PRO A 29 -4.71 10.18 6.40
N GLN A 30 -5.99 10.21 6.78
CA GLN A 30 -7.06 9.53 6.05
C GLN A 30 -7.07 9.82 4.52
N PRO A 31 -6.83 11.06 4.05
CA PRO A 31 -6.75 11.33 2.61
C PRO A 31 -5.61 10.57 1.91
N THR A 32 -4.48 10.37 2.60
CA THR A 32 -3.35 9.61 2.07
C THR A 32 -3.71 8.13 1.95
N VAL A 33 -4.35 7.55 2.97
CA VAL A 33 -4.84 6.17 2.90
C VAL A 33 -5.88 5.99 1.79
N HIS A 34 -6.78 6.97 1.61
CA HIS A 34 -7.75 6.96 0.52
C HIS A 34 -7.09 6.95 -0.86
N ARG A 35 -6.03 7.77 -1.06
CA ARG A 35 -5.26 7.78 -2.31
C ARG A 35 -4.58 6.44 -2.60
N TRP A 36 -4.13 5.72 -1.57
CA TRP A 36 -3.60 4.36 -1.72
C TRP A 36 -4.70 3.37 -2.10
N LEU A 37 -5.86 3.42 -1.44
CA LEU A 37 -7.00 2.54 -1.74
C LEU A 37 -7.54 2.71 -3.16
N THR A 38 -7.50 3.92 -3.72
CA THR A 38 -7.93 4.21 -5.08
C THR A 38 -6.84 4.00 -6.13
N GLY A 39 -5.60 3.71 -5.70
CA GLY A 39 -4.46 3.58 -6.60
C GLY A 39 -3.99 4.91 -7.22
N GLN A 40 -4.44 6.05 -6.68
CA GLN A 40 -4.00 7.37 -7.14
C GLN A 40 -2.54 7.65 -6.82
N THR A 41 -2.03 7.09 -5.73
CA THR A 41 -0.62 7.23 -5.33
C THR A 41 -0.11 5.92 -4.73
N THR A 42 1.16 5.62 -4.94
CA THR A 42 1.86 4.54 -4.25
C THR A 42 2.46 5.06 -2.94
N PRO A 43 2.40 4.31 -1.81
CA PRO A 43 3.11 4.69 -0.60
C PRO A 43 4.61 4.83 -0.86
N SER A 44 5.25 5.83 -0.28
CA SER A 44 6.71 5.94 -0.29
C SER A 44 7.34 4.91 0.66
N ALA A 45 8.65 4.69 0.56
CA ALA A 45 9.35 3.71 1.39
C ALA A 45 9.08 3.88 2.91
N PRO A 46 9.14 5.09 3.50
CA PRO A 46 8.78 5.29 4.92
C PRO A 46 7.35 4.84 5.27
N TYR A 47 6.39 5.02 4.35
CA TYR A 47 5.02 4.54 4.57
C TYR A 47 4.90 3.02 4.40
N CYS A 48 5.71 2.40 3.55
CA CYS A 48 5.78 0.94 3.45
C CYS A 48 6.28 0.32 4.76
N TRP A 49 7.26 0.94 5.43
CA TRP A 49 7.70 0.51 6.76
C TRP A 49 6.57 0.60 7.80
N LYS A 50 5.83 1.72 7.84
CA LYS A 50 4.67 1.85 8.74
C LYS A 50 3.59 0.80 8.48
N LEU A 51 3.30 0.53 7.22
CA LEU A 51 2.36 -0.51 6.82
C LEU A 51 2.84 -1.89 7.29
N ALA A 52 4.12 -2.20 7.11
CA ALA A 52 4.72 -3.46 7.55
C ALA A 52 4.60 -3.65 9.08
N GLU A 53 4.98 -2.63 9.85
CA GLU A 53 4.88 -2.65 11.32
C GLU A 53 3.44 -2.82 11.81
N ALA A 54 2.51 -2.02 11.29
CA ALA A 54 1.12 -2.05 11.74
C ALA A 54 0.38 -3.34 11.34
N THR A 55 0.80 -3.99 10.26
CA THR A 55 0.11 -5.17 9.73
C THR A 55 0.81 -6.49 10.09
N GLY A 56 2.03 -6.44 10.61
CA GLY A 56 2.88 -7.61 10.83
C GLY A 56 3.35 -8.27 9.54
N THR A 57 3.20 -7.59 8.40
CA THR A 57 3.64 -8.09 7.09
C THR A 57 5.10 -7.70 6.87
N PRO A 58 5.97 -8.60 6.38
CA PRO A 58 7.35 -8.26 6.07
C PRO A 58 7.44 -7.05 5.13
N VAL A 59 8.33 -6.09 5.44
CA VAL A 59 8.45 -4.86 4.64
C VAL A 59 8.81 -5.13 3.17
N GLN A 60 9.54 -6.21 2.91
CA GLN A 60 9.89 -6.65 1.56
C GLN A 60 8.63 -7.00 0.75
N ASP A 61 7.65 -7.65 1.37
CA ASP A 61 6.37 -7.96 0.74
C ASP A 61 5.56 -6.69 0.49
N VAL A 62 5.54 -5.76 1.45
CA VAL A 62 4.86 -4.47 1.28
C VAL A 62 5.49 -3.65 0.15
N MET A 63 6.83 -3.58 0.10
CA MET A 63 7.56 -2.90 -0.97
C MET A 63 7.32 -3.55 -2.33
N ARG A 64 7.29 -4.88 -2.40
CA ARG A 64 6.93 -5.62 -3.61
C ARG A 64 5.50 -5.33 -4.06
N MET A 65 4.54 -5.24 -3.14
CA MET A 65 3.16 -4.84 -3.47
C MET A 65 3.07 -3.38 -3.95
N ALA A 66 3.97 -2.51 -3.50
CA ALA A 66 3.98 -1.08 -3.82
C ALA A 66 4.67 -0.79 -5.16
N TYR A 67 5.82 -1.42 -5.42
CA TYR A 67 6.70 -1.10 -6.56
C TYR A 67 6.79 -2.22 -7.60
N GLY A 68 6.19 -3.38 -7.33
CA GLY A 68 6.33 -4.59 -8.13
C GLY A 68 7.61 -5.38 -7.80
N ASP A 69 7.66 -6.62 -8.27
CA ASP A 69 8.94 -7.27 -8.56
C ASP A 69 9.55 -6.50 -9.73
N GLY A 70 10.80 -6.06 -9.63
CA GLY A 70 11.45 -5.27 -10.68
C GLY A 70 11.71 -6.04 -11.98
N GLU A 71 10.70 -6.64 -12.60
CA GLU A 71 10.72 -7.01 -14.01
C GLU A 71 10.48 -5.74 -14.81
N GLY A 72 11.58 -5.20 -15.34
CA GLY A 72 11.65 -3.86 -15.87
C GLY A 72 10.61 -3.55 -16.95
N SER A 73 9.94 -2.42 -16.79
CA SER A 73 9.51 -1.60 -17.93
C SER A 73 10.76 -1.05 -18.63
N GLY A 74 11.47 -1.92 -19.32
CA GLY A 74 12.46 -1.62 -20.34
C GLY A 74 11.82 -1.67 -21.72
N GLU A 75 10.73 -0.94 -21.96
CA GLU A 75 10.27 -0.67 -23.32
C GLU A 75 10.83 0.68 -23.79
N GLY A 76 12.05 0.60 -24.30
CA GLY A 76 12.34 1.01 -25.68
C GLY A 76 11.94 2.43 -26.10
N GLY A 77 12.50 3.45 -25.46
CA GLY A 77 12.78 4.69 -26.17
C GLY A 77 13.87 4.46 -27.20
N SER A 78 13.50 4.17 -28.45
CA SER A 78 14.41 4.24 -29.61
C SER A 78 13.83 5.18 -30.65
N ARG A 79 14.48 6.35 -30.69
CA ARG A 79 14.78 7.26 -31.81
C ARG A 79 13.81 7.32 -32.99
#